data_AF-A0A0G1WGL7-F1
#
_entry.id   AF-A0A0G1WGL7-F1
#
_cell.length_a   1.000
_cell.length_b   1.000
_cell.length_c   1.000
_cell.angle_alpha   90.00
_cell.angle_beta   90.00
_cell.angle_gamma   90.00
#
_symmetry.space_group_name_H-M   'P 1'
#
loop_
_entity.id
_entity.type
_entity.pdbx_description
1 polymer ?
#
loop_
_entity_poly.entity_id
_entity_poly.type
_entity_poly.pdbx_seq_one_letter_code
_entity_poly.pdbx_strand_id
1 'polypeptide(L)'
;MEHMSEQKKTLEIAKEFLGKNVHVVFDRPLGSKHPKHGFIYEVNYGYIPGIMAADGEELDVYFLGIEDALEQTDGTVIAIIHREDDDDDKLVVVPHGIEIDDEAIMQAVAFQEQYFKSSVIRK
;
A
#
# COMPACT_ATOMS: atom_id res chain seq x y z
N MET A 1 24.62 -11.54 21.77
CA MET A 1 24.49 -10.57 20.67
C MET A 1 23.02 -10.27 20.57
N GLU A 2 22.59 -9.15 21.12
CA GLU A 2 21.21 -8.68 20.94
C GLU A 2 21.05 -8.39 19.46
N HIS A 3 20.17 -9.14 18.79
CA HIS A 3 19.69 -8.78 17.47
C HIS A 3 18.94 -7.46 17.65
N MET A 4 19.61 -6.34 17.37
CA MET A 4 18.96 -5.06 17.20
C MET A 4 17.91 -5.26 16.11
N SER A 5 16.63 -5.12 16.45
CA SER A 5 15.56 -5.12 15.46
C SER A 5 15.92 -4.08 14.40
N GLU A 6 16.02 -4.49 13.14
CA GLU A 6 16.07 -3.52 12.05
C GLU A 6 14.85 -2.61 12.21
N GLN A 7 15.12 -1.33 12.41
CA GLN A 7 14.09 -0.33 12.52
C GLN A 7 13.37 -0.28 11.17
N LYS A 8 12.09 -0.69 11.13
CA LYS A 8 11.23 -0.61 9.93
C LYS A 8 11.05 0.85 9.56
N LYS A 9 11.87 1.34 8.63
CA LYS A 9 11.90 2.76 8.28
C LYS A 9 10.68 3.13 7.44
N THR A 10 10.23 2.22 6.58
CA THR A 10 9.06 2.44 5.74
C THR A 10 7.81 2.63 6.59
N LEU A 11 7.64 1.85 7.67
CA LEU A 11 6.52 2.01 8.60
C LEU A 11 6.43 3.41 9.21
N GLU A 12 7.56 3.95 9.67
CA GLU A 12 7.59 5.27 10.31
C GLU A 12 7.22 6.37 9.32
N ILE A 13 7.68 6.28 8.07
CA ILE A 13 7.29 7.19 7.00
C ILE A 13 5.78 7.04 6.72
N ALA A 14 5.30 5.81 6.54
CA ALA A 14 3.90 5.52 6.23
C ALA A 14 2.93 6.04 7.31
N LYS A 15 3.30 5.94 8.60
CA LYS A 15 2.51 6.49 9.71
C LYS A 15 2.26 7.98 9.61
N GLU A 16 3.17 8.75 9.00
CA GLU A 16 2.97 10.18 8.79
C GLU A 16 1.79 10.46 7.86
N PHE A 17 1.36 9.49 7.05
CA PHE A 17 0.30 9.67 6.07
C PHE A 17 -1.08 9.22 6.55
N LEU A 18 -1.20 8.50 7.66
CA LEU A 18 -2.49 8.05 8.19
C LEU A 18 -3.48 9.21 8.37
N GLY A 19 -4.64 9.10 7.72
CA GLY A 19 -5.70 10.11 7.74
C GLY A 19 -5.45 11.33 6.84
N LYS A 20 -4.36 11.37 6.08
CA LYS A 20 -4.09 12.46 5.12
C LYS A 20 -4.69 12.16 3.76
N ASN A 21 -4.94 13.23 3.02
CA ASN A 21 -5.25 13.15 1.60
C ASN A 21 -3.94 13.15 0.80
N VAL A 22 -3.86 12.26 -0.19
CA VAL A 22 -2.67 12.04 -1.01
C VAL A 22 -3.04 11.98 -2.48
N HIS A 23 -2.11 12.40 -3.32
CA HIS A 23 -2.15 12.20 -4.76
C HIS A 23 -1.39 10.91 -5.09
N VAL A 24 -2.00 10.03 -5.88
CA VAL A 24 -1.46 8.71 -6.22
C VAL A 24 -1.32 8.59 -7.74
N VAL A 25 -0.17 8.07 -8.18
CA VAL A 25 0.09 7.71 -9.58
C VAL A 25 0.24 6.20 -9.68
N PHE A 26 -0.43 5.58 -10.66
CA PHE A 26 -0.49 4.12 -10.81
C PHE A 26 0.46 3.62 -11.91
N ASP A 27 1.53 2.94 -11.52
CA ASP A 27 2.42 2.20 -12.44
C ASP A 27 1.88 0.79 -12.74
N ARG A 28 0.96 0.29 -11.90
CA ARG A 28 0.36 -1.04 -11.97
C ARG A 28 -1.16 -0.92 -11.80
N PRO A 29 -1.86 -0.37 -12.81
CA PRO A 29 -3.30 -0.20 -12.75
C PRO A 29 -4.03 -1.54 -12.63
N LEU A 30 -5.29 -1.50 -12.18
CA LEU A 30 -6.16 -2.66 -12.05
C LEU A 30 -6.17 -3.50 -13.34
N GLY A 31 -6.00 -4.81 -13.21
CA GLY A 31 -5.92 -5.76 -14.32
C GLY A 31 -4.55 -5.87 -14.99
N SER A 32 -3.56 -5.06 -14.59
CA SER A 32 -2.18 -5.18 -15.09
C SER A 32 -1.47 -6.41 -14.52
N LYS A 33 -0.44 -6.88 -15.23
CA LYS A 33 0.35 -8.04 -14.83
C LYS A 33 1.62 -7.60 -14.11
N HIS A 34 1.95 -8.24 -12.99
CA HIS A 34 3.19 -7.96 -12.28
C HIS A 34 4.41 -8.22 -13.18
N PRO A 35 5.35 -7.26 -13.29
CA PRO A 35 6.44 -7.31 -14.28
C PRO A 35 7.37 -8.52 -14.11
N LYS A 36 7.59 -8.97 -12.87
CA LYS A 36 8.47 -10.10 -12.52
C LYS A 36 7.74 -11.42 -12.20
N HIS A 37 6.64 -11.38 -11.44
CA HIS A 37 6.00 -12.57 -10.85
C HIS A 37 4.75 -13.06 -11.58
N GLY A 38 4.20 -12.25 -12.48
CA GLY A 38 3.15 -12.68 -13.40
C GLY A 38 1.74 -12.84 -12.83
N PHE A 39 1.50 -12.55 -11.55
CA PHE A 39 0.14 -12.37 -11.02
C PHE A 39 -0.50 -11.08 -11.57
N ILE A 40 -1.83 -10.96 -11.40
CA ILE A 40 -2.61 -9.80 -11.83
C ILE A 40 -2.87 -8.90 -10.62
N TYR A 41 -2.76 -7.59 -10.83
CA TYR A 41 -3.18 -6.59 -9.85
C TYR A 41 -4.70 -6.52 -9.81
N GLU A 42 -5.29 -6.93 -8.68
CA GLU A 42 -6.75 -6.93 -8.48
C GLU A 42 -7.28 -5.58 -8.01
N VAL A 43 -6.38 -4.63 -7.75
CA VAL A 43 -6.65 -3.24 -7.34
C VAL A 43 -5.70 -2.30 -8.10
N ASN A 44 -5.99 -1.00 -8.12
CA ASN A 44 -5.01 -0.03 -8.63
C ASN A 44 -3.82 0.05 -7.66
N TYR A 45 -2.61 -0.19 -8.17
CA TYR A 45 -1.38 -0.13 -7.41
C TYR A 45 -0.46 0.94 -7.98
N GLY A 46 0.16 1.69 -7.08
CA GLY A 46 0.97 2.85 -7.43
C GLY A 46 1.79 3.34 -6.26
N TYR A 47 2.12 4.63 -6.30
CA TYR A 47 2.97 5.27 -5.30
C TYR A 47 2.57 6.74 -5.09
N ILE A 48 3.11 7.36 -4.03
CA ILE A 48 3.03 8.81 -3.82
C ILE A 48 4.24 9.49 -4.47
N PRO A 49 4.06 10.35 -5.50
CA PRO A 49 5.18 10.98 -6.18
C PRO A 49 6.08 11.81 -5.26
N GLY A 50 7.38 11.54 -5.30
CA GLY A 50 8.40 12.28 -4.54
C GLY A 50 8.51 11.94 -3.05
N ILE A 51 7.78 10.94 -2.56
CA ILE A 51 7.92 10.43 -1.20
C ILE A 51 8.65 9.10 -1.26
N MET A 52 9.88 9.06 -0.72
CA MET A 52 10.74 7.89 -0.78
C MET A 52 10.58 7.00 0.46
N ALA A 53 10.52 5.68 0.24
CA ALA A 53 10.60 4.64 1.26
C ALA A 53 12.05 4.32 1.63
N ALA A 54 12.25 3.31 2.49
CA ALA A 54 13.56 2.96 3.05
C ALA A 54 14.58 2.44 2.01
N ASP A 55 14.08 1.84 0.94
CA ASP A 55 14.85 1.25 -0.16
C ASP A 55 15.25 2.26 -1.25
N GLY A 56 14.73 3.49 -1.17
CA GLY A 56 14.93 4.54 -2.15
C GLY A 56 13.96 4.49 -3.33
N GLU A 57 12.96 3.60 -3.31
CA GLU A 57 11.80 3.64 -4.19
C GLU A 57 10.70 4.53 -3.57
N GLU A 58 9.68 4.89 -4.34
CA GLU A 58 8.57 5.71 -3.85
C GLU A 58 7.63 4.90 -2.96
N LEU A 59 6.96 5.55 -2.01
CA LEU A 59 6.09 4.87 -1.05
C LEU A 59 4.84 4.29 -1.74
N ASP A 60 4.76 2.97 -1.73
CA ASP A 60 3.74 2.17 -2.39
C ASP A 60 2.33 2.36 -1.82
N VAL A 61 1.33 2.24 -2.71
CA VAL A 61 -0.09 2.45 -2.44
C VAL A 61 -0.93 1.33 -3.05
N TYR A 62 -1.81 0.74 -2.24
CA TYR A 62 -3.03 0.07 -2.71
C TYR A 62 -4.18 1.05 -2.70
N PHE A 63 -4.83 1.26 -3.85
CA PHE A 63 -6.03 2.10 -3.95
C PHE A 63 -7.28 1.24 -4.10
N LEU A 64 -8.14 1.25 -3.08
CA LEU A 64 -9.32 0.38 -2.97
C LEU A 64 -10.63 1.15 -3.20
N GLY A 65 -11.71 0.43 -3.53
CA GLY A 65 -13.06 1.00 -3.67
C GLY A 65 -13.38 1.60 -5.04
N ILE A 66 -12.54 1.33 -6.05
CA ILE A 66 -12.79 1.66 -7.47
C ILE A 66 -12.52 0.41 -8.32
N GLU A 67 -13.39 0.14 -9.29
CA GLU A 67 -13.30 -1.02 -10.20
C GLU A 67 -12.75 -0.66 -11.59
N ASP A 68 -12.50 0.62 -11.86
CA ASP A 68 -11.87 1.10 -13.09
C ASP A 68 -10.34 1.20 -12.93
N ALA A 69 -9.61 0.89 -14.01
CA ALA A 69 -8.18 1.17 -14.09
C ALA A 69 -7.94 2.68 -14.20
N LEU A 70 -7.05 3.22 -13.37
CA LEU A 70 -6.75 4.65 -13.30
C LEU A 70 -5.28 4.93 -13.63
N GLU A 71 -4.98 6.12 -14.16
CA GLU A 71 -3.60 6.61 -14.30
C GLU A 71 -3.14 7.35 -13.03
N GLN A 72 -4.02 8.17 -12.46
CA GLN A 72 -3.76 8.93 -11.23
C GLN A 72 -5.08 9.36 -10.58
N THR A 73 -5.09 9.56 -9.27
CA THR A 73 -6.24 10.12 -8.53
C THR A 73 -5.82 10.63 -7.15
N ASP A 74 -6.69 11.40 -6.51
CA ASP A 74 -6.58 11.74 -5.09
C ASP A 74 -7.41 10.78 -4.23
N GLY A 75 -7.00 10.59 -2.97
CA GLY A 75 -7.74 9.79 -2.00
C GLY A 75 -7.26 10.01 -0.57
N THR A 76 -7.87 9.30 0.38
CA THR A 76 -7.53 9.36 1.81
C THR A 76 -6.83 8.07 2.23
N VAL A 77 -5.70 8.21 2.92
CA VAL A 77 -4.98 7.09 3.54
C VAL A 77 -5.73 6.65 4.79
N ILE A 78 -6.31 5.46 4.76
CA ILE A 78 -7.14 4.93 5.86
C ILE A 78 -6.41 3.87 6.71
N ALA A 79 -5.39 3.24 6.14
CA ALA A 79 -4.61 2.21 6.82
C ALA A 79 -3.22 2.04 6.20
N ILE A 80 -2.40 1.21 6.83
CA ILE A 80 -1.11 0.74 6.33
C ILE A 80 -1.16 -0.79 6.32
N ILE A 81 -0.71 -1.41 5.23
CA ILE A 81 -0.31 -2.81 5.22
C ILE A 81 1.12 -2.86 5.75
N HIS A 82 1.27 -3.34 6.98
CA HIS A 82 2.57 -3.54 7.60
C HIS A 82 3.06 -4.97 7.37
N ARG A 83 4.17 -5.12 6.65
CA ARG A 83 4.85 -6.41 6.51
C ARG A 83 5.78 -6.59 7.69
N GLU A 84 5.63 -7.67 8.44
CA GLU A 84 6.50 -7.98 9.58
C GLU A 84 7.85 -8.56 9.13
N ASP A 85 7.86 -9.27 8.00
CA ASP A 85 9.01 -9.99 7.45
C ASP A 85 9.75 -9.25 6.33
N ASP A 86 9.29 -8.06 5.93
CA ASP A 86 9.86 -7.24 4.86
C ASP A 86 9.68 -5.73 5.16
N ASP A 87 10.68 -4.87 4.91
CA ASP A 87 10.58 -3.40 5.18
C ASP A 87 9.97 -2.64 4.00
N ASP A 88 8.85 -3.15 3.51
CA ASP A 88 8.13 -2.72 2.31
C ASP A 88 6.63 -2.55 2.62
N ASP A 89 6.35 -1.65 3.57
CA ASP A 89 5.01 -1.31 4.00
C ASP A 89 4.28 -0.44 2.97
N LYS A 90 2.95 -0.62 2.87
CA LYS A 90 2.13 0.00 1.81
C LYS A 90 1.00 0.80 2.41
N LEU A 91 0.70 1.95 1.82
CA LEU A 91 -0.48 2.72 2.20
C LEU A 91 -1.74 2.09 1.59
N VAL A 92 -2.82 2.12 2.35
CA VAL A 92 -4.16 1.83 1.84
C VAL A 92 -4.91 3.14 1.67
N VAL A 93 -5.21 3.47 0.41
CA VAL A 93 -5.90 4.69 0.01
C VAL A 93 -7.28 4.34 -0.56
N VAL A 94 -8.27 5.17 -0.25
CA VAL A 94 -9.64 5.04 -0.79
C VAL A 94 -10.16 6.39 -1.26
N PRO A 95 -11.20 6.43 -2.12
CA PRO A 95 -11.93 7.66 -2.39
C PRO A 95 -12.44 8.30 -1.09
N HIS A 96 -12.53 9.63 -1.08
CA HIS A 96 -13.00 10.36 0.10
C HIS A 96 -14.37 9.87 0.57
N GLY A 97 -14.49 9.58 1.87
CA GLY A 97 -15.73 9.14 2.51
C GLY A 97 -16.05 7.65 2.38
N ILE A 98 -15.18 6.86 1.74
CA ILE A 98 -15.29 5.41 1.72
C ILE A 98 -14.72 4.83 3.02
N GLU A 99 -15.49 3.95 3.66
CA GLU A 99 -15.05 3.16 4.80
C GLU A 99 -14.95 1.69 4.39
N ILE A 100 -13.81 1.07 4.73
CA ILE A 100 -13.53 -0.34 4.50
C ILE A 100 -12.95 -0.89 5.80
N ASP A 101 -13.34 -2.08 6.23
CA ASP A 101 -12.80 -2.75 7.42
C ASP A 101 -11.50 -3.53 7.13
N ASP A 102 -10.84 -4.03 8.17
CA ASP A 102 -9.55 -4.71 8.02
C ASP A 102 -9.65 -6.03 7.25
N GLU A 103 -10.78 -6.74 7.39
CA GLU A 103 -11.01 -7.99 6.66
C GLU A 103 -11.12 -7.73 5.15
N ALA A 104 -11.93 -6.74 4.76
CA ALA A 104 -12.09 -6.35 3.36
C ALA A 104 -10.80 -5.78 2.77
N ILE A 105 -10.01 -5.02 3.53
CA ILE A 105 -8.67 -4.59 3.10
C ILE A 105 -7.79 -5.80 2.80
N MET A 106 -7.66 -6.73 3.76
CA MET A 106 -6.79 -7.90 3.61
C MET A 106 -7.23 -8.81 2.46
N GLN A 107 -8.53 -8.97 2.26
CA GLN A 107 -9.07 -9.70 1.11
C GLN A 107 -8.69 -9.02 -0.22
N ALA A 108 -8.84 -7.70 -0.31
CA ALA A 108 -8.56 -6.95 -1.54
C ALA A 108 -7.06 -6.97 -1.94
N VAL A 109 -6.15 -7.08 -0.97
CA VAL A 109 -4.70 -7.11 -1.22
C VAL A 109 -4.11 -8.53 -1.19
N ALA A 110 -4.95 -9.55 -0.96
CA ALA A 110 -4.51 -10.94 -0.78
C ALA A 110 -3.72 -11.48 -1.98
N PHE A 111 -4.02 -11.02 -3.20
CA PHE A 111 -3.32 -11.44 -4.41
C PHE A 111 -1.79 -11.26 -4.32
N GLN A 112 -1.32 -10.24 -3.59
CA GLN A 112 0.10 -9.96 -3.36
C GLN A 112 0.51 -10.27 -1.92
N GLU A 113 -0.31 -9.89 -0.93
CA GLU A 113 0.05 -10.04 0.49
C GLU A 113 -0.01 -11.50 0.97
N GLN A 114 -0.57 -12.44 0.21
CA GLN A 114 -0.49 -13.89 0.51
C GLN A 114 0.95 -14.43 0.59
N TYR A 115 1.94 -13.70 0.06
CA TYR A 115 3.35 -14.11 0.07
C TYR A 115 4.15 -13.53 1.24
N PHE A 116 3.53 -12.70 2.09
CA PHE A 116 4.20 -11.97 3.18
C PHE A 116 3.45 -12.14 4.50
N LYS A 117 4.11 -11.84 5.61
CA LYS A 117 3.46 -11.78 6.92
C LYS A 117 2.95 -10.35 7.16
N SER A 118 1.74 -10.09 6.70
CA SER A 118 1.17 -8.74 6.70
C SER A 118 0.07 -8.54 7.76
N SER A 119 -0.01 -7.33 8.29
CA SER A 119 -1.04 -6.88 9.23
C SER A 119 -1.55 -5.48 8.87
N VAL A 120 -2.76 -5.13 9.29
CA VAL A 120 -3.32 -3.80 9.07
C VAL A 120 -3.03 -2.91 10.28
N ILE A 121 -2.51 -1.71 10.03
CA ILE A 121 -2.34 -0.66 11.04
C ILE A 121 -3.23 0.52 10.70
N ARG A 122 -4.00 0.99 11.70
CA ARG A 122 -4.84 2.20 11.63
C ARG A 122 -4.47 3.20 12.73
N LYS A 123 -5.09 4.37 12.68
CA LYS A 123 -5.01 5.42 13.69
C LYS A 123 -5.70 5.03 15.00
#